data_AF-A0A4V1QVD0-F1
#
_entry.id   AF-A0A4V1QVD0-F1
#
_cell.length_a   1.000
_cell.length_b   1.000
_cell.length_c   1.000
_cell.angle_alpha   90.00
_cell.angle_beta   90.00
_cell.angle_gamma   90.00
#
_symmetry.space_group_name_H-M   'P 1'
#
loop_
_entity.id
_entity.type
_entity.pdbx_description
1 polymer ?
#
loop_
_entity_poly.entity_id
_entity_poly.type
_entity_poly.pdbx_seq_one_letter_code
_entity_poly.pdbx_strand_id
1 'polypeptide(L)'
;MFKKTEKFFDIIGEILAVVMVLVYALLILNANFEFIPEGTFMNVLEIMRTYGSLLLVGVVGLEAMSKRNFIFQIIFLALLALIVIFLFFPGTYENLIGIVKK
;
A
#
# COMPACT_ATOMS: atom_id res chain seq x y z
N MET A 1 -4.86 -12.94 -16.13
CA MET A 1 -3.65 -12.24 -16.63
C MET A 1 -2.38 -12.67 -15.89
N PHE A 2 -2.42 -12.96 -14.58
CA PHE A 2 -1.21 -13.09 -13.73
C PHE A 2 -0.88 -14.51 -13.22
N LYS A 3 -1.42 -15.58 -13.81
CA LYS A 3 -1.24 -16.95 -13.27
C LYS A 3 0.22 -17.40 -13.17
N LYS A 4 1.12 -16.90 -14.02
CA LYS A 4 2.56 -17.23 -13.95
C LYS A 4 3.32 -16.43 -12.90
N THR A 5 2.81 -15.28 -12.48
CA THR A 5 3.46 -14.37 -11.51
C THR A 5 2.92 -14.54 -10.09
N GLU A 6 1.90 -15.37 -9.90
CA GLU A 6 1.26 -15.63 -8.60
C GLU A 6 2.28 -15.94 -7.50
N LYS A 7 3.16 -16.94 -7.72
CA LYS A 7 4.20 -17.33 -6.75
C LYS A 7 5.18 -16.20 -6.41
N PHE A 8 5.43 -15.28 -7.35
CA PHE A 8 6.32 -14.15 -7.11
C PHE A 8 5.66 -13.13 -6.18
N PHE A 9 4.37 -12.83 -6.40
CA PHE A 9 3.62 -11.93 -5.51
C PHE A 9 3.35 -12.56 -4.14
N ASP A 10 3.16 -13.87 -4.07
CA ASP A 10 2.97 -14.64 -2.83
C ASP A 10 4.19 -14.46 -1.90
N ILE A 11 5.39 -14.80 -2.39
CA ILE A 11 6.65 -14.68 -1.64
C ILE A 11 6.91 -13.23 -1.19
N ILE A 12 6.71 -12.26 -2.08
CA ILE A 12 6.94 -10.85 -1.74
C ILE A 12 5.89 -10.37 -0.74
N GLY A 13 4.63 -10.77 -0.90
CA GLY A 13 3.53 -10.44 0.00
C GLY A 13 3.77 -10.95 1.42
N GLU A 14 4.22 -12.19 1.56
CA GLU A 14 4.59 -12.78 2.85
C GLU A 14 5.72 -12.02 3.53
N ILE A 15 6.81 -11.73 2.81
CA ILE A 15 7.95 -10.99 3.36
C ILE A 15 7.52 -9.59 3.81
N LEU A 16 6.76 -8.89 2.97
CA LEU A 16 6.24 -7.56 3.30
C LEU A 16 5.32 -7.60 4.51
N ALA A 17 4.46 -8.62 4.62
CA ALA A 17 3.56 -8.74 5.76
C ALA A 17 4.35 -8.85 7.07
N VAL A 18 5.40 -9.68 7.10
CA VAL A 18 6.28 -9.82 8.27
C VAL A 18 6.95 -8.49 8.62
N VAL A 19 7.50 -7.79 7.63
CA VAL A 19 8.13 -6.47 7.84
C VAL A 19 7.12 -5.47 8.40
N MET A 20 5.92 -5.42 7.84
CA MET A 20 4.88 -4.49 8.28
C MET A 20 4.39 -4.79 9.69
N VAL A 21 4.25 -6.06 10.07
CA VAL A 21 3.93 -6.45 11.46
C VAL A 21 4.97 -5.89 12.43
N LEU A 22 6.26 -5.98 12.11
CA LEU A 22 7.32 -5.42 12.94
C LEU A 22 7.24 -3.90 13.03
N VAL A 23 6.98 -3.21 11.92
CA VAL A 23 6.80 -1.75 11.89
C VAL A 23 5.63 -1.32 12.77
N TYR A 24 4.48 -1.98 12.63
CA TYR A 24 3.32 -1.69 13.45
C TYR A 24 3.57 -1.99 14.93
N ALA A 25 4.20 -3.11 15.26
CA ALA A 25 4.55 -3.44 16.64
C ALA A 25 5.46 -2.37 17.26
N LEU A 26 6.52 -1.97 16.56
CA LEU A 26 7.43 -0.92 17.01
C LEU A 26 6.72 0.42 17.21
N LEU A 27 5.89 0.85 16.26
CA LEU A 27 5.15 2.10 16.37
C LEU A 27 4.11 2.08 17.49
N ILE A 28 3.40 0.96 17.70
CA ILE A 28 2.43 0.80 18.78
C ILE A 28 3.13 0.82 20.13
N LEU A 29 4.23 0.07 20.28
CA LEU A 29 5.02 0.10 21.51
C LEU A 29 5.56 1.51 21.76
N ASN A 30 6.04 2.18 20.72
CA ASN A 30 6.56 3.54 20.87
C ASN A 30 5.46 4.52 21.29
N ALA A 31 4.24 4.38 20.79
CA ALA A 31 3.11 5.20 21.19
C ALA A 31 2.71 5.02 22.68
N ASN A 32 3.13 3.93 23.34
CA ASN A 32 2.83 3.68 24.75
C ASN A 32 4.01 3.99 25.68
N PHE A 33 5.25 3.84 25.20
CA PHE A 33 6.46 3.94 26.03
C PHE A 33 7.42 5.06 25.62
N GLU A 34 7.16 5.75 24.50
CA GLU A 34 7.94 6.89 23.99
C GLU A 34 9.46 6.65 23.93
N PHE A 35 9.87 5.42 23.57
CA PHE A 35 11.27 4.99 23.62
C PHE A 35 12.07 5.29 22.34
N ILE A 36 11.39 5.60 21.24
CA ILE A 36 11.99 6.00 19.97
C ILE A 36 11.97 7.53 19.90
N PRO A 37 13.14 8.18 19.92
CA PRO A 37 13.21 9.64 19.80
C PRO A 37 12.78 10.10 18.41
N GLU A 38 12.26 11.33 18.35
CA GLU A 38 12.01 12.01 17.08
C GLU A 38 13.30 12.11 16.26
N GLY A 39 13.20 11.90 14.94
CA GLY A 39 14.34 11.94 14.03
C GLY A 39 14.20 10.98 12.86
N THR A 40 15.32 10.73 12.17
CA THR A 40 15.35 9.96 10.92
C THR A 40 14.72 8.57 11.06
N PHE A 41 14.98 7.86 12.16
CA PHE A 41 14.46 6.51 12.35
C PHE A 41 12.93 6.50 12.52
N MET A 42 12.37 7.40 13.33
CA MET A 42 10.93 7.55 13.49
C MET A 42 10.26 7.92 12.14
N ASN A 43 10.84 8.85 11.39
CA ASN A 43 10.33 9.22 10.07
C ASN A 43 10.31 8.04 9.10
N VAL A 44 11.35 7.19 9.11
CA VAL A 44 11.39 5.97 8.28
C VAL A 44 10.26 5.02 8.67
N LEU A 45 10.02 4.80 9.97
CA LEU A 45 8.93 3.93 10.42
C LEU A 45 7.55 4.47 10.00
N GLU A 46 7.33 5.78 10.06
CA GLU A 46 6.08 6.40 9.62
C GLU A 46 5.88 6.33 8.10
N ILE A 47 6.95 6.55 7.32
CA ILE A 47 6.94 6.36 5.87
C ILE A 47 6.63 4.89 5.55
N MET A 48 7.27 3.94 6.24
CA MET A 48 7.00 2.52 6.06
C MET A 48 5.56 2.16 6.44
N ARG A 49 5.00 2.72 7.52
CA ARG A 49 3.59 2.54 7.88
C ARG A 49 2.66 2.98 6.75
N THR A 50 2.91 4.14 6.15
CA THR A 50 2.02 4.71 5.12
C THR A 50 2.18 4.01 3.77
N TYR A 51 3.40 4.01 3.22
CA TYR A 51 3.68 3.48 1.89
C TYR A 51 3.87 1.97 1.87
N GLY A 52 4.44 1.40 2.93
CA GLY A 52 4.60 -0.05 3.07
C GLY A 52 3.25 -0.76 3.19
N SER A 53 2.28 -0.18 3.90
CA SER A 53 0.91 -0.74 3.95
C SER A 53 0.22 -0.70 2.59
N LEU A 54 0.37 0.39 1.83
CA LEU A 54 -0.17 0.46 0.48
C LEU A 54 0.48 -0.58 -0.44
N LEU A 55 1.80 -0.73 -0.34
CA LEU A 55 2.56 -1.68 -1.13
C LEU A 55 2.19 -3.13 -0.76
N LEU A 56 1.97 -3.43 0.52
CA LEU A 56 1.47 -4.72 0.99
C LEU A 56 0.08 -5.02 0.40
N VAL A 57 -0.86 -4.08 0.50
CA VAL A 57 -2.22 -4.23 -0.08
C VAL A 57 -2.15 -4.44 -1.59
N GLY A 58 -1.27 -3.70 -2.28
CA GLY A 58 -1.04 -3.86 -3.71
C GLY A 58 -0.54 -5.26 -4.06
N VAL A 59 0.51 -5.74 -3.40
CA VAL A 59 1.13 -7.06 -3.68
C VAL A 59 0.20 -8.22 -3.35
N VAL A 60 -0.34 -8.25 -2.13
CA VAL A 60 -1.24 -9.33 -1.69
C VAL A 60 -2.56 -9.28 -2.46
N GLY A 61 -3.06 -8.08 -2.78
CA GLY A 61 -4.23 -7.92 -3.63
C GLY A 61 -3.98 -8.44 -5.06
N LEU A 62 -2.82 -8.17 -5.65
CA LEU A 62 -2.44 -8.73 -6.96
C LEU A 62 -2.34 -10.26 -6.92
N GLU A 63 -1.74 -10.82 -5.88
CA GLU A 63 -1.66 -12.27 -5.67
C GLU A 63 -3.08 -12.88 -5.58
N ALA A 64 -3.93 -12.34 -4.71
CA ALA A 64 -5.30 -12.79 -4.53
C ALA A 64 -6.13 -12.68 -5.82
N MET A 65 -5.96 -11.60 -6.59
CA MET A 65 -6.69 -11.39 -7.85
C MET A 65 -6.14 -12.25 -8.98
N SER A 66 -4.88 -12.68 -8.94
CA SER A 66 -4.27 -13.59 -9.92
C SER A 66 -5.04 -14.92 -10.04
N LYS A 67 -5.67 -15.35 -8.94
CA LYS A 67 -6.49 -16.56 -8.82
C LYS A 67 -7.96 -16.37 -9.27
N ARG A 68 -8.39 -15.13 -9.51
CA ARG A 68 -9.79 -14.76 -9.84
C ARG A 68 -10.02 -14.56 -11.35
N ASN A 69 -11.28 -14.30 -11.72
CA ASN A 69 -11.66 -14.02 -13.10
C ASN A 69 -11.07 -12.69 -13.58
N PHE A 70 -11.06 -12.50 -14.91
CA PHE A 70 -10.45 -11.34 -15.54
C PHE A 70 -11.12 -10.00 -15.15
N ILE A 71 -12.44 -10.02 -14.91
CA ILE A 71 -13.21 -8.82 -14.53
C ILE A 71 -12.75 -8.31 -13.16
N PHE A 72 -12.61 -9.19 -12.16
CA PHE A 72 -12.12 -8.80 -10.83
C PHE A 72 -10.68 -8.28 -10.89
N GLN A 73 -9.83 -8.83 -11.77
CA GLN A 73 -8.46 -8.32 -11.98
C GLN A 73 -8.47 -6.88 -12.49
N ILE A 74 -9.31 -6.55 -13.48
CA ILE A 74 -9.42 -5.18 -14.00
C ILE A 74 -9.92 -4.22 -12.94
N ILE A 75 -10.99 -4.58 -12.22
CA ILE A 75 -11.56 -3.72 -11.17
C ILE A 75 -10.50 -3.41 -10.11
N PHE A 76 -9.77 -4.43 -9.66
CA PHE A 76 -8.70 -4.24 -8.69
C PHE A 76 -7.59 -3.33 -9.21
N LEU A 77 -7.11 -3.54 -10.44
CA LEU A 77 -6.07 -2.70 -11.04
C LEU A 77 -6.54 -1.25 -11.21
N ALA A 78 -7.79 -1.02 -11.59
CA ALA A 78 -8.36 0.32 -11.72
C ALA A 78 -8.40 1.05 -10.38
N LEU A 79 -8.84 0.36 -9.31
CA LEU A 79 -8.84 0.91 -7.95
C LEU A 79 -7.44 1.17 -7.43
N LEU A 80 -6.49 0.25 -7.64
CA LEU A 80 -5.10 0.44 -7.24
C LEU A 80 -4.47 1.63 -7.98
N ALA A 81 -4.72 1.75 -9.29
CA ALA A 81 -4.27 2.89 -10.09
C ALA A 81 -4.87 4.21 -9.60
N LEU A 82 -6.16 4.22 -9.24
CA LEU A 82 -6.83 5.39 -8.67
C LEU A 82 -6.13 5.85 -7.38
N ILE A 83 -5.83 4.92 -6.47
CA ILE A 83 -5.11 5.22 -5.22
C ILE A 83 -3.74 5.82 -5.53
N VAL A 84 -2.97 5.20 -6.44
CA VAL A 84 -1.63 5.68 -6.82
C VAL A 84 -1.70 7.08 -7.43
N ILE A 85 -2.66 7.35 -8.32
CA ILE A 85 -2.83 8.66 -8.93
C ILE A 85 -3.10 9.72 -7.86
N PHE A 86 -4.03 9.47 -6.94
CA PHE A 86 -4.34 10.46 -5.90
C PHE A 86 -3.22 10.62 -4.87
N LEU A 87 -2.45 9.57 -4.59
CA LEU A 87 -1.34 9.64 -3.64
C LEU A 87 -0.15 10.42 -4.20
N PHE A 88 0.21 10.18 -5.46
CA PHE A 88 1.42 10.76 -6.07
C PHE A 88 1.15 12.03 -6.89
N PHE A 89 -0.09 12.24 -7.36
CA PHE A 89 -0.47 13.39 -8.17
C PHE A 89 -1.67 14.12 -7.54
N PRO A 90 -1.52 14.72 -6.35
CA PRO A 90 -2.63 15.39 -5.65
C PRO A 90 -3.26 16.51 -6.48
N GLY A 91 -2.50 17.21 -7.33
CA GLY A 91 -3.04 18.20 -8.27
C GLY A 91 -4.04 17.63 -9.29
N THR A 92 -4.05 16.31 -9.51
CA THR A 92 -5.07 15.64 -10.36
C THR A 92 -6.45 15.69 -9.70
N TYR A 93 -6.51 15.55 -8.36
CA TYR A 93 -7.75 15.67 -7.60
C TYR A 93 -8.35 17.07 -7.72
N GLU A 94 -7.52 18.09 -7.55
CA GLU A 94 -7.94 19.49 -7.65
C GLU A 94 -8.51 19.81 -9.04
N ASN A 95 -7.86 19.33 -10.10
CA ASN A 95 -8.34 19.49 -11.47
C ASN A 95 -9.66 18.73 -11.74
N LEU A 96 -9.81 17.50 -11.22
CA LEU A 96 -11.03 16.72 -11.38
C LEU A 96 -12.23 17.36 -10.66
N ILE A 97 -12.03 17.84 -9.43
CA ILE A 97 -13.10 18.55 -8.70
C ILE A 97 -13.41 19.90 -9.37
N GLY A 98 -12.40 20.59 -9.90
CA GLY A 98 -12.59 21.82 -10.66
C GLY A 98 -13.44 21.65 -11.91
N ILE A 99 -13.49 20.45 -12.50
CA ILE A 99 -14.38 20.12 -13.63
C ILE A 99 -15.83 19.92 -13.14
N VAL A 100 -16.04 19.26 -12.00
CA VAL A 100 -17.39 18.95 -11.48
C VAL A 100 -18.05 20.17 -10.82
N LYS A 101 -17.26 21.12 -10.29
CA LYS A 101 -17.75 22.35 -9.65
C LYS A 101 -17.96 23.53 -10.60
N LYS A 102 -17.74 23.35 -11.90
CA LYS A 102 -18.13 24.33 -12.94
C LYS A 102 -19.58 24.12 -13.35
#